data_AF-A0AAD5P9I1-F1
#
_entry.id   AF-A0AAD5P9I1-F1
#
_cell.length_a   1.000
_cell.length_b   1.000
_cell.length_c   1.000
_cell.angle_alpha   90.00
_cell.angle_beta   90.00
_cell.angle_gamma   90.00
#
_symmetry.space_group_name_H-M   'P 1'
#
loop_
_entity.id
_entity.type
_entity.pdbx_description
1 polymer ?
#
loop_
_entity_poly.entity_id
_entity_poly.type
_entity_poly.pdbx_seq_one_letter_code
_entity_poly.pdbx_strand_id
1 'polypeptide(L)'
;MPDFTTIFPAETITEIISCLEQKDCVECMSVCHQWYNIIPNYIHSTEVWRKLTIAPDSWNKTNNAMIQCLGPHVKKVSIYSQDSCTILEQLDKHHCGIKSLGNSFIC
;
A
#
# COMPACT_ATOMS: atom_id res chain seq x y z
N MET A 1 4.22 -11.59 -34.28
CA MET A 1 4.63 -10.86 -33.06
C MET A 1 4.69 -11.87 -31.94
N PRO A 2 5.70 -11.84 -31.05
CA PRO A 2 5.66 -12.71 -29.89
C PRO A 2 4.44 -12.32 -29.04
N ASP A 3 3.73 -13.35 -28.57
CA ASP A 3 2.62 -13.19 -27.67
C ASP A 3 3.17 -12.80 -26.29
N PHE A 4 2.96 -11.56 -25.87
CA PHE A 4 3.39 -11.08 -24.56
C PHE A 4 2.44 -11.53 -23.44
N THR A 5 1.48 -12.44 -23.70
CA THR A 5 0.58 -13.01 -22.69
C THR A 5 1.24 -14.05 -21.80
N THR A 6 2.55 -14.00 -21.59
CA THR A 6 3.19 -14.67 -20.45
C THR A 6 2.69 -14.01 -19.16
N ILE A 7 1.54 -14.47 -18.72
CA ILE A 7 0.99 -14.24 -17.39
C ILE A 7 1.97 -14.90 -16.43
N PHE A 8 2.74 -14.08 -15.71
CA PHE A 8 3.54 -14.60 -14.62
C PHE A 8 2.61 -15.26 -13.59
N PRO A 9 2.95 -16.45 -13.07
CA PRO A 9 2.21 -17.03 -11.96
C PRO A 9 2.11 -16.03 -10.81
N ALA A 10 0.97 -16.04 -10.11
CA ALA A 10 0.75 -15.14 -8.98
C ALA A 10 1.82 -15.31 -7.88
N GLU A 11 2.33 -16.54 -7.73
CA GLU A 11 3.42 -16.91 -6.83
C GLU A 11 4.75 -16.21 -7.16
N THR A 12 5.10 -16.11 -8.45
CA THR A 12 6.32 -15.41 -8.88
C THR A 12 6.22 -13.91 -8.64
N ILE A 13 5.06 -13.30 -8.95
CA ILE A 13 4.82 -11.87 -8.68
C ILE A 13 4.94 -11.63 -7.17
N THR A 14 4.32 -12.50 -6.38
CA THR A 14 4.38 -12.52 -4.92
C THR A 14 5.82 -12.55 -4.38
N GLU A 15 6.67 -13.43 -4.90
CA GLU A 15 8.09 -13.51 -4.52
C GLU A 15 8.83 -12.21 -4.83
N ILE A 16 8.61 -11.62 -6.01
CA ILE A 16 9.19 -10.33 -6.39
C ILE A 16 8.75 -9.24 -5.41
N ILE A 17 7.44 -9.12 -5.18
CA ILE A 17 6.85 -8.09 -4.32
C ILE A 17 7.32 -8.22 -2.86
N SER A 18 7.62 -9.44 -2.40
CA SER A 18 8.17 -9.67 -1.05
C SER A 18 9.55 -9.05 -0.82
N CYS A 19 10.28 -8.75 -1.91
CA CYS A 19 11.59 -8.13 -1.88
C CYS A 19 11.56 -6.60 -2.02
N LEU A 20 10.37 -6.00 -2.17
CA LEU A 20 10.20 -4.58 -2.46
C LEU A 20 9.74 -3.76 -1.24
N GLU A 21 10.07 -2.48 -1.24
CA GLU A 21 9.51 -1.53 -0.29
C GLU A 21 8.09 -1.10 -0.68
N GLN A 22 7.35 -0.47 0.24
CA GLN A 22 5.96 -0.05 0.02
C GLN A 22 5.80 0.81 -1.23
N LYS A 23 6.70 1.78 -1.43
CA LYS A 23 6.66 2.69 -2.57
C LYS A 23 6.73 1.91 -3.88
N ASP A 24 7.71 1.02 -3.99
CA ASP A 24 7.92 0.21 -5.20
C ASP A 24 6.73 -0.73 -5.44
N CYS A 25 6.16 -1.32 -4.38
CA CYS A 25 4.94 -2.13 -4.48
C CYS A 25 3.78 -1.34 -5.10
N VAL A 26 3.61 -0.07 -4.71
CA VAL A 26 2.55 0.79 -5.24
C VAL A 26 2.84 1.19 -6.69
N GLU A 27 4.09 1.49 -7.04
CA GLU A 27 4.49 1.77 -8.43
C GLU A 27 4.26 0.54 -9.33
N CYS A 28 4.56 -0.65 -8.82
CA CYS A 28 4.33 -1.94 -9.47
C CYS A 28 2.85 -2.17 -9.85
N MET A 29 1.90 -1.62 -9.08
CA MET A 29 0.48 -1.68 -9.42
C MET A 29 0.11 -0.88 -10.69
N SER A 30 0.97 0.02 -11.15
CA SER A 30 0.76 0.80 -12.37
C SER A 30 1.30 0.10 -13.64
N VAL A 31 1.99 -1.03 -13.49
CA VAL A 31 2.60 -1.75 -14.63
C VAL A 31 1.54 -2.42 -15.50
N CYS A 32 0.63 -3.18 -14.91
CA CYS A 32 -0.47 -3.83 -15.63
C CYS A 32 -1.63 -4.19 -14.69
N HIS A 33 -2.80 -4.50 -15.28
CA HIS A 33 -3.99 -4.89 -14.52
C HIS A 33 -3.79 -6.13 -13.64
N GLN A 34 -2.96 -7.09 -14.08
CA GLN A 34 -2.69 -8.28 -13.28
C GLN A 34 -1.99 -7.91 -11.96
N TRP A 35 -0.98 -7.05 -12.02
CA TRP A 35 -0.23 -6.62 -10.84
C TRP A 35 -1.09 -5.77 -9.91
N TYR A 36 -1.90 -4.88 -10.47
CA TYR A 36 -2.90 -4.11 -9.72
C TYR A 36 -3.82 -4.99 -8.87
N ASN A 37 -4.22 -6.16 -9.38
CA ASN A 37 -5.14 -7.07 -8.67
C ASN A 37 -4.44 -8.03 -7.71
N ILE A 38 -3.19 -8.45 -7.98
CA ILE A 38 -2.48 -9.44 -7.16
C ILE A 38 -1.84 -8.78 -5.93
N ILE A 39 -1.21 -7.62 -6.11
CA ILE A 39 -0.40 -6.98 -5.07
C ILE A 39 -1.21 -6.77 -3.78
N PRO A 40 -2.40 -6.13 -3.79
CA PRO A 40 -3.21 -5.92 -2.58
C PRO A 40 -3.53 -7.20 -1.80
N ASN A 41 -3.79 -8.30 -2.51
CA ASN A 41 -4.17 -9.56 -1.89
C ASN A 41 -2.98 -10.23 -1.19
N TYR A 42 -1.78 -10.05 -1.71
CA TYR A 42 -0.59 -10.73 -1.19
C TYR A 42 0.07 -9.99 -0.03
N ILE A 43 0.14 -8.66 -0.09
CA ILE A 43 0.83 -7.85 0.91
C ILE A 43 0.26 -7.96 2.32
N HIS A 44 -0.97 -8.49 2.46
CA HIS A 44 -1.55 -8.84 3.77
C HIS A 44 -0.73 -9.90 4.51
N SER A 45 0.03 -10.72 3.78
CA SER A 45 0.91 -11.76 4.30
C SER A 45 2.33 -11.28 4.56
N THR A 46 2.68 -10.06 4.12
CA THR A 46 4.04 -9.52 4.27
C THR A 46 4.14 -8.56 5.46
N GLU A 47 5.31 -8.57 6.10
CA GLU A 47 5.59 -7.63 7.20
C GLU A 47 5.80 -6.19 6.70
N VAL A 48 6.03 -6.02 5.39
CA VAL A 48 6.28 -4.71 4.75
C VAL A 48 5.12 -3.75 5.00
N TRP A 49 3.87 -4.23 4.95
CA TRP A 49 2.67 -3.38 5.08
C TRP A 49 2.12 -3.29 6.51
N ARG A 50 2.74 -3.97 7.49
CA ARG A 50 2.35 -3.81 8.90
C ARG A 50 2.59 -2.40 9.44
N LYS A 51 3.55 -1.65 8.89
CA LYS A 51 3.88 -0.28 9.31
C LYS A 51 3.83 0.67 8.11
N LEU A 52 2.69 1.29 7.85
CA LEU A 52 2.54 2.26 6.78
C LEU A 52 3.29 3.56 7.10
N THR A 53 4.07 4.07 6.15
CA THR A 53 4.69 5.39 6.26
C THR A 53 4.21 6.29 5.13
N ILE A 54 3.62 7.43 5.49
CA ILE A 54 3.12 8.42 4.53
C ILE A 54 4.01 9.67 4.63
N ALA A 55 4.73 9.95 3.55
CA ALA A 55 5.64 11.09 3.44
C ALA A 55 4.93 12.35 2.88
N PRO A 56 5.49 13.57 3.08
CA PRO A 56 4.77 14.83 2.92
C PRO A 56 4.09 15.06 1.57
N ASP A 57 4.61 14.46 0.49
CA ASP A 57 4.14 14.67 -0.89
C ASP A 57 3.61 13.40 -1.58
N SER A 58 3.58 12.28 -0.85
CA SER A 58 3.30 10.95 -1.41
C SER A 58 1.82 10.60 -1.52
N TRP A 59 0.98 11.27 -0.73
CA TRP A 59 -0.45 10.96 -0.64
C TRP A 59 -1.18 11.32 -1.94
N ASN A 60 -1.05 12.57 -2.41
CA ASN A 60 -1.85 13.08 -3.53
C ASN A 60 -1.67 12.37 -4.88
N LYS A 61 -0.55 11.68 -5.13
CA LYS A 61 -0.29 10.99 -6.41
C LYS A 61 -0.58 9.48 -6.39
N THR A 62 -0.65 8.88 -5.20
CA THR A 62 -0.59 7.41 -5.05
C THR A 62 -1.74 6.82 -4.24
N ASN A 63 -2.71 7.65 -3.86
CA ASN A 63 -3.82 7.29 -2.97
C ASN A 63 -4.58 6.05 -3.37
N ASN A 64 -5.06 5.94 -4.61
CA ASN A 64 -5.96 4.85 -4.95
C ASN A 64 -5.28 3.48 -4.87
N ALA A 65 -4.04 3.36 -5.32
CA ALA A 65 -3.30 2.11 -5.24
C ALA A 65 -2.87 1.81 -3.80
N MET A 66 -2.39 2.81 -3.06
CA MET A 66 -2.04 2.65 -1.65
C MET A 66 -3.25 2.25 -0.78
N ILE A 67 -4.44 2.80 -1.05
CA ILE A 67 -5.66 2.47 -0.32
C ILE A 67 -6.08 1.01 -0.54
N GLN A 68 -5.92 0.46 -1.75
CA GLN A 68 -6.18 -0.96 -2.01
C GLN A 68 -5.32 -1.86 -1.11
N CYS A 69 -4.14 -1.38 -0.75
CA CYS A 69 -3.19 -2.11 0.06
C CYS A 69 -3.44 -2.04 1.57
N LEU A 70 -4.46 -1.31 2.01
CA LEU A 70 -4.77 -1.16 3.41
C LEU A 70 -5.76 -2.23 3.90
N GLY A 71 -5.57 -2.66 5.14
CA GLY A 71 -6.48 -3.60 5.77
C GLY A 71 -6.07 -3.94 7.21
N PRO A 72 -6.72 -4.94 7.83
CA PRO A 72 -6.51 -5.31 9.24
C PRO A 72 -5.07 -5.73 9.59
N HIS A 73 -4.26 -6.04 8.59
CA HIS A 73 -2.85 -6.39 8.74
C HIS A 73 -1.98 -5.16 9.07
N VAL A 74 -2.41 -3.94 8.72
CA VAL A 74 -1.71 -2.69 9.06
C VAL A 74 -1.85 -2.44 10.56
N LYS A 75 -0.73 -2.39 11.28
CA LYS A 75 -0.67 -2.23 12.74
C LYS A 75 -0.09 -0.90 13.19
N LYS A 76 0.57 -0.17 12.30
CA LYS A 76 1.11 1.16 12.56
C LYS A 76 1.02 2.02 11.31
N VAL A 77 0.74 3.30 11.50
CA VAL A 77 0.76 4.33 10.45
C VAL A 77 1.56 5.50 11.02
N SER A 78 2.58 5.92 10.29
CA SER A 78 3.36 7.13 10.57
C SER A 78 3.10 8.11 9.45
N ILE A 79 2.59 9.31 9.78
CA ILE A 79 2.29 10.35 8.80
C ILE A 79 3.22 11.52 9.05
N TYR A 80 4.03 11.82 8.06
CA TYR A 80 4.95 12.95 8.05
C TYR A 80 4.43 13.95 7.02
N SER A 81 3.32 14.64 7.30
CA SER A 81 2.73 15.62 6.39
C SER A 81 2.02 16.72 7.16
N GLN A 82 2.01 17.92 6.60
CA GLN A 82 1.24 19.05 7.12
C GLN A 82 -0.28 18.77 7.04
N ASP A 83 -0.71 17.91 6.11
CA ASP A 83 -2.11 17.51 5.92
C ASP A 83 -2.49 16.24 6.69
N SER A 84 -1.76 15.93 7.78
CA SER A 84 -1.92 14.66 8.52
C SER A 84 -3.35 14.38 8.99
N CYS A 85 -4.10 15.40 9.43
CA CYS A 85 -5.50 15.26 9.81
C CYS A 85 -6.39 14.80 8.63
N THR A 86 -6.23 15.43 7.46
CA THR A 86 -7.00 15.07 6.25
C THR A 86 -6.68 13.65 5.78
N ILE A 87 -5.41 13.25 5.86
CA ILE A 87 -4.95 11.90 5.52
C ILE A 87 -5.57 10.88 6.47
N LEU A 88 -5.58 11.15 7.78
CA LEU A 88 -6.20 10.28 8.78
C LEU A 88 -7.71 10.11 8.53
N GLU A 89 -8.43 11.18 8.22
CA GLU A 89 -9.86 11.09 7.90
C GLU A 89 -10.14 10.22 6.67
N GLN A 90 -9.29 10.31 5.64
CA GLN A 90 -9.42 9.46 4.45
C GLN A 90 -9.14 7.99 4.77
N LEU A 91 -8.12 7.71 5.58
CA LEU A 91 -7.81 6.36 6.05
C LEU A 91 -8.95 5.75 6.88
N ASP A 92 -9.60 6.56 7.74
CA ASP A 92 -10.72 6.12 8.57
C ASP A 92 -11.98 5.83 7.73
N LYS A 93 -12.30 6.68 6.74
CA LYS A 93 -13.40 6.46 5.78
C LYS A 93 -13.25 5.16 5.00
N HIS A 94 -12.03 4.73 4.71
CA HIS A 94 -11.76 3.47 4.03
C HIS A 94 -11.84 2.24 4.95
N HIS A 95 -12.41 2.38 6.17
CA HIS A 95 -12.71 1.27 7.09
C HIS A 95 -11.53 0.33 7.37
N CYS A 96 -10.30 0.86 7.39
CA CYS A 96 -9.11 0.03 7.50
C CYS A 96 -8.92 -0.62 8.87
N GLY A 97 -9.90 -0.57 9.78
CA GLY A 97 -9.77 -1.13 11.13
C GLY A 97 -8.67 -0.45 11.95
N ILE A 98 -8.18 0.71 11.48
CA ILE A 98 -7.17 1.55 12.12
C ILE A 98 -7.85 2.34 13.24
N LYS A 99 -8.55 1.63 14.14
CA LYS A 99 -9.13 2.21 15.33
C LYS A 99 -7.98 2.53 16.27
N SER A 100 -7.68 3.82 16.39
CA SER A 100 -6.69 4.40 17.29
C SER A 100 -5.30 3.78 17.20
N LEU A 101 -4.51 4.23 16.24
CA LEU A 101 -3.07 4.09 16.34
C LEU A 101 -2.56 5.03 17.43
N GLY A 102 -2.41 4.47 18.62
CA GLY A 102 -1.78 5.14 19.75
C GLY A 102 -0.44 5.73 19.35
N ASN A 103 -0.35 7.05 19.54
CA ASN A 103 0.86 7.83 19.79
C ASN A 103 1.96 7.73 18.72
N SER A 104 1.96 8.70 17.80
CA SER A 104 2.89 9.83 17.88
C SER A 104 2.45 10.89 16.86
N PHE A 105 1.59 11.80 17.32
CA PHE A 105 1.40 13.08 16.67
C PHE A 105 2.62 13.93 16.99
N ILE A 106 3.44 14.24 16.00
CA ILE A 106 4.32 15.40 16.09
C ILE A 106 3.75 16.39 15.08
N CYS A 107 3.02 17.37 15.62
CA CYS A 107 2.75 18.62 14.93
C CYS A 107 4.06 19.36 14.64
#